data_AF-A0A3A8YXE8-F1
#
_entry.id   AF-A0A3A8YXE8-F1
#
_cell.length_a   1.000
_cell.length_b   1.000
_cell.length_c   1.000
_cell.angle_alpha   90.00
_cell.angle_beta   90.00
_cell.angle_gamma   90.00
#
_symmetry.space_group_name_H-M   'P 1'
#
loop_
_entity.id
_entity.type
_entity.pdbx_description
1 polymer ?
#
loop_
_entity_poly.entity_id
_entity_poly.type
_entity_poly.pdbx_seq_one_letter_code
_entity_poly.pdbx_strand_id
1 'polypeptide(L)'
;MRKDILLPCLALGGGGAGFLLRRQQLASAYVPETGLFVPGATSTWLLLGLTALLALAFLLLVQGDLQGETDYLSVFGSPEAGQMTALAAAGLLLLAAGALGLKEAAADLQLWRSAPGSYQVSFPAAQLIASVLCVPAGLGVLLMGRMAYRGELDGTACRLSSFPALMGLVWLFVCHLEHGTEPVLMRYGPSLFAICFLTLAHYYAAGALFGRTARKRTAFCALLGTVLGIVSLADRPTLFTAAATLAFSLSALALVRVLLRTAFGPPWPKRLMSERMPPLEEEGQDG
;
A
#
# COMPACT_ATOMS: atom_id res chain seq x y z
N MET A 1 -14.07 -14.77 17.51
CA MET A 1 -14.09 -14.76 16.03
C MET A 1 -12.66 -14.63 15.52
N ARG A 2 -12.27 -15.38 14.48
CA ARG A 2 -10.93 -15.31 13.86
C ARG A 2 -10.76 -14.03 13.04
N LYS A 3 -10.59 -12.89 13.74
CA LYS A 3 -10.41 -11.56 13.13
C LYS A 3 -9.15 -11.48 12.27
N ASP A 4 -8.15 -12.30 12.58
CA ASP A 4 -6.90 -12.52 11.84
C ASP A 4 -7.11 -12.98 10.40
N ILE A 5 -8.18 -13.74 10.13
CA ILE A 5 -8.52 -14.21 8.78
C ILE A 5 -9.67 -13.39 8.18
N LEU A 6 -10.69 -13.11 8.99
CA LEU A 6 -11.90 -12.43 8.52
C LEU A 6 -11.60 -11.06 7.92
N LEU A 7 -10.75 -10.24 8.56
CA LEU A 7 -10.50 -8.87 8.11
C LEU A 7 -9.72 -8.80 6.78
N PRO A 8 -8.60 -9.54 6.59
CA PRO A 8 -7.96 -9.62 5.27
C PRO A 8 -8.88 -10.17 4.18
N CYS A 9 -9.67 -11.22 4.48
CA CYS A 9 -10.63 -11.77 3.52
C CYS A 9 -11.73 -10.76 3.17
N LEU A 10 -12.24 -10.02 4.15
CA LEU A 10 -13.22 -8.96 3.93
C LEU A 10 -12.65 -7.81 3.10
N ALA A 11 -11.37 -7.45 3.29
CA ALA A 11 -10.70 -6.46 2.46
C ALA A 11 -10.54 -6.92 1.00
N LEU A 12 -10.13 -8.16 0.76
CA LEU A 12 -10.02 -8.71 -0.58
C LEU A 12 -11.39 -8.85 -1.26
N GLY A 13 -12.37 -9.43 -0.57
CA GLY A 13 -13.73 -9.59 -1.08
C GLY A 13 -14.45 -8.26 -1.30
N GLY A 14 -14.32 -7.32 -0.36
CA GLY A 14 -14.85 -5.97 -0.46
C GLY A 14 -14.19 -5.16 -1.57
N GLY A 15 -12.87 -5.28 -1.74
CA GLY A 15 -12.14 -4.70 -2.86
C GLY A 15 -12.59 -5.25 -4.21
N GLY A 16 -12.76 -6.57 -4.33
CA GLY A 16 -13.27 -7.21 -5.55
C GLY A 16 -14.70 -6.79 -5.90
N ALA A 17 -15.61 -6.76 -4.91
CA ALA A 17 -16.96 -6.24 -5.11
C ALA A 17 -16.95 -4.75 -5.52
N GLY A 18 -16.10 -3.95 -4.87
CA GLY A 18 -15.91 -2.54 -5.20
C GLY A 18 -15.35 -2.33 -6.61
N PHE A 19 -14.41 -3.16 -7.06
CA PHE A 19 -13.89 -3.15 -8.43
C PHE A 19 -15.03 -3.38 -9.45
N LEU A 20 -15.87 -4.39 -9.23
CA LEU A 20 -17.00 -4.67 -10.13
C LEU A 20 -18.02 -3.53 -10.13
N LEU A 21 -18.37 -2.99 -8.95
CA LEU A 21 -19.25 -1.83 -8.84
C LEU A 21 -18.67 -0.60 -9.53
N ARG A 22 -17.35 -0.38 -9.42
CA ARG A 22 -16.67 0.72 -10.10
C ARG A 22 -16.70 0.54 -11.61
N ARG A 23 -16.45 -0.67 -12.13
CA ARG A 23 -16.60 -0.99 -13.56
C ARG A 23 -18.03 -0.75 -14.03
N GLN A 24 -19.03 -1.16 -13.25
CA GLN A 24 -20.44 -0.91 -13.55
C GLN A 24 -20.78 0.59 -13.52
N GLN A 25 -20.26 1.33 -12.55
CA GLN A 25 -20.43 2.78 -12.45
C GLN A 25 -19.86 3.49 -13.69
N LEU A 26 -18.64 3.15 -14.10
CA LEU A 26 -18.02 3.69 -15.30
C LEU A 26 -18.79 3.34 -16.59
N ALA A 27 -19.47 2.19 -16.63
CA ALA A 27 -20.25 1.77 -17.79
C ALA A 27 -21.65 2.41 -17.85
N SER A 28 -22.27 2.70 -16.71
CA SER A 28 -23.69 3.11 -16.63
C SER A 28 -23.93 4.56 -16.26
N ALA A 29 -23.03 5.17 -15.48
CA ALA A 29 -23.23 6.49 -14.88
C ALA A 29 -22.25 7.54 -15.42
N TYR A 30 -21.15 7.15 -16.07
CA TYR A 30 -20.20 8.08 -16.64
C TYR A 30 -20.62 8.50 -18.05
N VAL A 31 -20.70 9.81 -18.30
CA VAL A 31 -21.02 10.39 -19.61
C VAL A 31 -19.73 10.91 -20.23
N PRO A 32 -19.16 10.23 -21.24
CA PRO A 32 -17.87 10.60 -21.82
C PRO A 32 -17.85 12.00 -22.43
N GLU A 33 -18.96 12.40 -23.07
CA GLU A 33 -19.09 13.69 -23.78
C GLU A 33 -18.96 14.90 -22.84
N THR A 34 -19.47 14.78 -21.63
CA THR A 34 -19.42 15.86 -20.64
C THR A 34 -18.30 15.67 -19.61
N GLY A 35 -17.67 14.48 -19.57
CA GLY A 35 -16.72 14.10 -18.52
C GLY A 35 -17.34 13.98 -17.12
N LEU A 36 -18.67 13.93 -17.02
CA LEU A 36 -19.41 14.00 -15.76
C LEU A 36 -20.11 12.67 -15.44
N PHE A 37 -20.37 12.46 -14.16
CA PHE A 37 -21.22 11.37 -13.69
C PHE A 37 -22.67 11.84 -13.58
N VAL A 38 -23.62 11.01 -14.02
CA VAL A 38 -25.06 11.28 -13.88
C VAL A 38 -25.41 11.42 -12.39
N PRO A 39 -26.00 12.56 -11.97
CA PRO A 39 -26.43 12.75 -10.59
C PRO A 39 -27.44 11.69 -10.15
N GLY A 40 -27.29 11.17 -8.95
CA GLY A 40 -28.24 10.20 -8.38
C GLY A 40 -28.12 8.78 -8.94
N ALA A 41 -27.14 8.48 -9.80
CA ALA A 41 -26.96 7.12 -10.33
C ALA A 41 -26.79 6.10 -9.20
N THR A 42 -27.58 5.02 -9.26
CA THR A 42 -27.62 3.97 -8.24
C THR A 42 -26.26 3.29 -8.08
N SER A 43 -25.51 3.09 -9.17
CA SER A 43 -24.16 2.52 -9.16
C SER A 43 -23.16 3.35 -8.35
N THR A 44 -23.25 4.68 -8.42
CA THR A 44 -22.43 5.60 -7.60
C THR A 44 -22.75 5.47 -6.12
N TRP A 45 -24.04 5.44 -5.76
CA TRP A 45 -24.46 5.26 -4.36
C TRP A 45 -24.11 3.88 -3.81
N LEU A 46 -24.21 2.82 -4.61
CA LEU A 46 -23.80 1.48 -4.21
C LEU A 46 -22.30 1.42 -3.92
N LEU A 47 -21.48 2.03 -4.77
CA LEU A 47 -20.04 2.09 -4.55
C LEU A 47 -19.70 2.87 -3.27
N LEU A 48 -20.29 4.05 -3.09
CA LEU A 48 -20.09 4.87 -1.88
C LEU A 48 -20.61 4.18 -0.62
N GLY A 49 -21.76 3.51 -0.70
CA GLY A 49 -22.34 2.76 0.39
C GLY A 49 -21.46 1.58 0.79
N LEU A 50 -20.93 0.83 -0.17
CA LEU A 50 -20.00 -0.27 0.09
C LEU A 50 -18.70 0.24 0.74
N THR A 51 -18.09 1.30 0.23
CA THR A 51 -16.85 1.84 0.79
C THR A 51 -17.07 2.41 2.20
N ALA A 52 -18.17 3.13 2.43
CA ALA A 52 -18.53 3.62 3.76
C ALA A 52 -18.80 2.48 4.75
N LEU A 53 -19.52 1.44 4.31
CA LEU A 53 -19.80 0.26 5.13
C LEU A 53 -18.51 -0.48 5.51
N LEU A 54 -17.60 -0.69 4.55
CA LEU A 54 -16.31 -1.34 4.80
C LEU A 54 -15.43 -0.49 5.73
N ALA A 55 -15.38 0.83 5.53
CA ALA A 55 -14.66 1.73 6.41
C ALA A 55 -15.21 1.67 7.84
N LEU A 56 -16.53 1.71 8.03
CA LEU A 56 -17.16 1.57 9.34
C LEU A 56 -16.90 0.20 9.95
N ALA A 57 -17.03 -0.88 9.17
CA ALA A 57 -16.76 -2.23 9.62
C ALA A 57 -15.30 -2.38 10.10
N PHE A 58 -14.32 -1.88 9.33
CA PHE A 58 -12.92 -1.91 9.76
C PHE A 58 -12.68 -1.04 11.00
N LEU A 59 -13.27 0.15 11.07
CA LEU A 59 -13.16 1.03 12.23
C LEU A 59 -13.65 0.32 13.51
N LEU A 60 -14.81 -0.34 13.46
CA LEU A 60 -15.40 -1.04 14.60
C LEU A 60 -14.64 -2.33 14.95
N LEU A 61 -14.25 -3.12 13.94
CA LEU A 61 -13.64 -4.43 14.19
C LEU A 61 -12.18 -4.33 14.66
N VAL A 62 -11.47 -3.26 14.27
CA VAL A 62 -10.09 -2.95 14.67
C VAL A 62 -10.01 -2.29 16.07
N GLN A 63 -11.12 -1.84 16.66
CA GLN A 63 -11.10 -1.21 17.99
C GLN A 63 -10.68 -2.13 19.16
N GLY A 64 -10.61 -3.45 18.94
CA GLY A 64 -10.22 -4.45 19.95
C GLY A 64 -8.77 -4.34 20.47
N ASP A 65 -8.33 -5.39 21.18
CA ASP A 65 -7.13 -5.51 22.03
C ASP A 65 -5.76 -5.37 21.32
N LEU A 66 -5.64 -4.37 20.46
CA LEU A 66 -4.39 -3.90 19.86
C LEU A 66 -3.60 -3.01 20.85
N GLN A 67 -3.90 -3.08 22.15
CA GLN A 67 -3.11 -2.46 23.21
C GLN A 67 -2.04 -3.47 23.63
N GLY A 68 -0.77 -3.20 23.30
CA GLY A 68 0.32 -4.14 23.58
C GLY A 68 1.66 -3.58 23.16
N GLU A 69 2.68 -4.44 23.18
CA GLU A 69 4.08 -4.09 22.92
C GLU A 69 4.29 -3.18 21.70
N THR A 70 5.17 -2.21 21.84
CA THR A 70 5.39 -1.21 20.81
C THR A 70 6.52 -1.58 19.86
N ASP A 71 7.19 -2.69 20.08
CA ASP A 71 8.38 -3.07 19.32
C ASP A 71 8.01 -3.75 17.99
N TYR A 72 8.73 -3.42 16.93
CA TYR A 72 8.45 -3.92 15.57
C TYR A 72 8.42 -5.45 15.51
N LEU A 73 9.38 -6.12 16.16
CA LEU A 73 9.49 -7.58 16.11
C LEU A 73 8.33 -8.27 16.85
N SER A 74 7.85 -7.69 17.95
CA SER A 74 6.67 -8.20 18.66
C SER A 74 5.39 -8.11 17.81
N VAL A 75 5.30 -7.06 16.97
CA VAL A 75 4.08 -6.71 16.23
C VAL A 75 4.04 -7.40 14.87
N PHE A 76 5.15 -7.35 14.13
CA PHE A 76 5.28 -7.77 12.73
C PHE A 76 6.20 -8.98 12.55
N GLY A 77 6.78 -9.51 13.63
CA GLY A 77 7.58 -10.74 13.57
C GLY A 77 6.73 -11.93 13.14
N SER A 78 7.22 -12.68 12.15
CA SER A 78 6.55 -13.88 11.64
C SER A 78 7.58 -14.93 11.26
N PRO A 79 7.49 -16.16 11.81
CA PRO A 79 8.33 -17.26 11.38
C PRO A 79 7.86 -17.88 10.05
N GLU A 80 6.75 -17.43 9.46
CA GLU A 80 6.26 -17.97 8.19
C GLU A 80 7.06 -17.42 7.01
N ALA A 81 7.68 -18.31 6.22
CA ALA A 81 8.31 -17.95 4.95
C ALA A 81 7.35 -17.25 3.99
N GLY A 82 6.04 -17.57 4.06
CA GLY A 82 4.99 -16.91 3.27
C GLY A 82 4.93 -15.39 3.46
N GLN A 83 5.19 -14.90 4.68
CA GLN A 83 5.26 -13.46 4.96
C GLN A 83 6.46 -12.83 4.28
N MET A 84 7.62 -13.48 4.40
CA MET A 84 8.85 -13.03 3.75
C MET A 84 8.68 -13.00 2.23
N THR A 85 8.07 -14.03 1.63
CA THR A 85 7.82 -14.07 0.19
C THR A 85 6.85 -12.99 -0.27
N ALA A 86 5.80 -12.68 0.51
CA ALA A 86 4.84 -11.65 0.16
C ALA A 86 5.48 -10.25 0.19
N LEU A 87 6.28 -9.94 1.22
CA LEU A 87 7.02 -8.69 1.29
C LEU A 87 8.13 -8.61 0.24
N ALA A 88 8.77 -9.74 -0.09
CA ALA A 88 9.75 -9.79 -1.16
C ALA A 88 9.11 -9.53 -2.54
N ALA A 89 7.98 -10.17 -2.82
CA ALA A 89 7.21 -9.92 -4.03
C ALA A 89 6.75 -8.46 -4.11
N ALA A 90 6.26 -7.87 -3.02
CA ALA A 90 5.89 -6.46 -2.96
C ALA A 90 7.09 -5.53 -3.22
N GLY A 91 8.26 -5.82 -2.62
CA GLY A 91 9.48 -5.06 -2.86
C GLY A 91 9.96 -5.15 -4.31
N LEU A 92 9.94 -6.35 -4.90
CA LEU A 92 10.28 -6.54 -6.33
C LEU A 92 9.26 -5.83 -7.25
N LEU A 93 7.97 -5.85 -6.91
CA LEU A 93 6.95 -5.10 -7.64
C LEU A 93 7.17 -3.59 -7.54
N LEU A 94 7.66 -3.07 -6.40
CA LEU A 94 8.08 -1.66 -6.30
C LEU A 94 9.25 -1.36 -7.22
N LEU A 95 10.28 -2.21 -7.27
CA LEU A 95 11.39 -2.03 -8.22
C LEU A 95 10.90 -2.01 -9.67
N ALA A 96 9.99 -2.93 -10.03
CA ALA A 96 9.36 -2.97 -11.34
C ALA A 96 8.53 -1.71 -11.62
N ALA A 97 7.77 -1.21 -10.63
CA ALA A 97 7.06 0.05 -10.72
C ALA A 97 8.03 1.20 -10.99
N GLY A 98 9.18 1.26 -10.32
CA GLY A 98 10.23 2.25 -10.59
C GLY A 98 10.70 2.23 -12.04
N ALA A 99 10.95 1.05 -12.62
CA ALA A 99 11.36 0.92 -14.02
C ALA A 99 10.26 1.39 -14.99
N LEU A 100 9.00 1.03 -14.73
CA LEU A 100 7.84 1.48 -15.50
C LEU A 100 7.66 3.00 -15.41
N GLY A 101 7.78 3.56 -14.21
CA GLY A 101 7.67 4.98 -13.96
C GLY A 101 8.78 5.80 -14.63
N LEU A 102 10.02 5.28 -14.68
CA LEU A 102 11.12 5.93 -15.43
C LEU A 102 10.82 5.98 -16.93
N LYS A 103 10.22 4.92 -17.48
CA LYS A 103 9.80 4.88 -18.89
C LYS A 103 8.69 5.90 -19.15
N GLU A 104 7.69 5.97 -18.28
CA GLU A 104 6.59 6.95 -18.38
C GLU A 104 7.12 8.38 -18.24
N ALA A 105 7.94 8.67 -17.21
CA ALA A 105 8.54 9.99 -17.00
C ALA A 105 9.40 10.44 -18.19
N ALA A 106 10.14 9.53 -18.83
CA ALA A 106 10.93 9.84 -20.01
C ALA A 106 10.04 10.24 -21.20
N ALA A 107 8.90 9.57 -21.39
CA ALA A 107 7.93 9.93 -22.42
C ALA A 107 7.30 11.30 -22.14
N ASP A 108 6.90 11.55 -20.89
CA ASP A 108 6.30 12.84 -20.50
C ASP A 108 7.31 14.00 -20.60
N LEU A 109 8.58 13.75 -20.29
CA LEU A 109 9.64 14.73 -20.47
C LEU A 109 9.91 15.03 -21.95
N GLN A 110 9.78 14.05 -22.84
CA GLN A 110 9.87 14.27 -24.29
C GLN A 110 8.70 15.11 -24.80
N LEU A 111 7.48 14.85 -24.32
CA LEU A 111 6.29 15.67 -24.64
C LEU A 111 6.50 17.13 -24.20
N TRP A 112 6.96 17.33 -22.97
CA TRP A 112 7.30 18.66 -22.48
C TRP A 112 8.37 19.35 -23.34
N ARG A 113 9.45 18.65 -23.71
CA ARG A 113 10.50 19.20 -24.59
C ARG A 113 9.97 19.61 -25.97
N SER A 114 8.98 18.88 -26.49
CA SER A 114 8.38 19.18 -27.79
C SER A 114 7.47 20.41 -27.77
N ALA A 115 6.82 20.71 -26.64
CA ALA A 115 5.94 21.86 -26.47
C ALA A 115 5.99 22.44 -25.04
N PRO A 116 7.07 23.16 -24.68
CA PRO A 116 7.29 23.60 -23.29
C PRO A 116 6.22 24.56 -22.74
N GLY A 117 5.49 25.27 -23.62
CA GLY A 117 4.42 26.18 -23.25
C GLY A 117 3.08 25.50 -22.94
N SER A 118 2.91 24.23 -23.32
CA SER A 118 1.65 23.49 -23.16
C SER A 118 1.66 22.52 -21.97
N TYR A 119 2.84 22.17 -21.46
CA TYR A 119 3.01 21.18 -20.39
C TYR A 119 3.84 21.76 -19.25
N GLN A 120 3.48 21.42 -18.02
CA GLN A 120 4.25 21.81 -16.84
C GLN A 120 5.37 20.80 -16.58
N VAL A 121 6.61 21.28 -16.42
CA VAL A 121 7.77 20.42 -16.11
C VAL A 121 7.65 19.71 -14.76
N SER A 122 6.84 20.24 -13.85
CA SER A 122 6.63 19.69 -12.50
C SER A 122 6.10 18.26 -12.52
N PHE A 123 5.23 17.92 -13.49
CA PHE A 123 4.65 16.58 -13.60
C PHE A 123 5.70 15.50 -13.94
N PRO A 124 6.43 15.57 -15.07
CA PRO A 124 7.46 14.57 -15.39
C PRO A 124 8.60 14.57 -14.37
N ALA A 125 8.92 15.72 -13.76
CA ALA A 125 9.93 15.79 -12.69
C ALA A 125 9.48 15.02 -11.44
N ALA A 126 8.25 15.23 -10.97
CA ALA A 126 7.70 14.50 -9.83
C ALA A 126 7.58 13.00 -10.12
N GLN A 127 7.16 12.62 -11.33
CA GLN A 127 7.08 11.22 -11.76
C GLN A 127 8.46 10.56 -11.75
N LEU A 128 9.50 11.24 -12.24
CA LEU A 128 10.88 10.75 -12.19
C LEU A 128 11.36 10.54 -10.76
N ILE A 129 11.09 11.49 -9.86
CA ILE A 129 11.46 11.38 -8.44
C ILE A 129 10.73 10.20 -7.78
N ALA A 130 9.42 10.06 -8.01
CA ALA A 130 8.63 8.93 -7.50
C ALA A 130 9.20 7.59 -7.97
N SER A 131 9.58 7.52 -9.25
CA SER A 131 10.13 6.32 -9.89
C SER A 131 11.51 5.94 -9.33
N VAL A 132 12.38 6.92 -9.05
CA VAL A 132 13.67 6.68 -8.41
C VAL A 132 13.48 6.22 -6.96
N LEU A 133 12.53 6.83 -6.24
CA LEU A 133 12.22 6.47 -4.84
C LEU A 133 11.66 5.05 -4.69
N CYS A 134 11.12 4.44 -5.75
CA CYS A 134 10.73 3.03 -5.75
C CYS A 134 11.88 2.10 -5.37
N VAL A 135 13.14 2.45 -5.68
CA VAL A 135 14.31 1.61 -5.39
C VAL A 135 14.54 1.46 -3.87
N PRO A 136 14.81 2.53 -3.12
CA PRO A 136 14.97 2.43 -1.67
C PRO A 136 13.66 2.01 -0.97
N ALA A 137 12.49 2.33 -1.52
CA ALA A 137 11.22 1.83 -1.00
C ALA A 137 11.09 0.30 -1.13
N GLY A 138 11.37 -0.26 -2.31
CA GLY A 138 11.33 -1.70 -2.56
C GLY A 138 12.33 -2.46 -1.69
N LEU A 139 13.56 -1.94 -1.57
CA LEU A 139 14.57 -2.48 -0.66
C LEU A 139 14.13 -2.39 0.81
N GLY A 140 13.49 -1.27 1.21
CA GLY A 140 12.92 -1.12 2.54
C GLY A 140 11.89 -2.19 2.87
N VAL A 141 10.94 -2.46 1.96
CA VAL A 141 9.91 -3.51 2.14
C VAL A 141 10.54 -4.91 2.20
N LEU A 142 11.53 -5.20 1.34
CA LEU A 142 12.28 -6.46 1.35
C LEU A 142 12.98 -6.69 2.70
N LEU A 143 13.70 -5.68 3.18
CA LEU A 143 14.46 -5.76 4.42
C LEU A 143 13.55 -5.80 5.66
N MET A 144 12.40 -5.11 5.62
CA MET A 144 11.36 -5.25 6.65
C MET A 144 10.85 -6.70 6.76
N GLY A 145 10.68 -7.39 5.62
CA GLY A 145 10.34 -8.81 5.59
C GLY A 145 11.45 -9.71 6.14
N ARG A 146 12.71 -9.41 5.81
CA ARG A 146 13.88 -10.11 6.38
C ARG A 146 13.95 -9.94 7.90
N MET A 147 13.81 -8.71 8.42
CA MET A 147 13.81 -8.45 9.87
C MET A 147 12.66 -9.19 10.57
N ALA A 148 11.45 -9.14 10.00
CA ALA A 148 10.29 -9.87 10.51
C ALA A 148 10.52 -11.39 10.54
N TYR A 149 11.16 -11.94 9.50
CA TYR A 149 11.43 -13.36 9.39
C TYR A 149 12.58 -13.83 10.28
N ARG A 150 13.68 -13.08 10.39
CA ARG A 150 14.85 -13.48 11.21
C ARG A 150 14.70 -13.13 12.69
N GLY A 151 13.93 -12.10 13.00
CA GLY A 151 13.75 -11.65 14.39
C GLY A 151 14.89 -10.77 14.88
N GLU A 152 15.58 -10.12 13.96
CA GLU A 152 16.73 -9.27 14.23
C GLU A 152 16.50 -7.90 13.61
N LEU A 153 16.94 -6.87 14.31
CA LEU A 153 16.90 -5.50 13.80
C LEU A 153 18.20 -5.22 13.05
N ASP A 154 18.07 -4.72 11.83
CA ASP A 154 19.18 -4.28 10.99
C ASP A 154 19.13 -2.76 10.85
N GLY A 155 20.21 -2.06 11.19
CA GLY A 155 20.29 -0.61 11.10
C GLY A 155 20.05 -0.06 9.68
N THR A 156 20.42 -0.81 8.64
CA THR A 156 20.16 -0.43 7.25
C THR A 156 18.68 -0.56 6.91
N ALA A 157 18.06 -1.63 7.36
CA ALA A 157 16.63 -1.87 7.19
C ALA A 157 15.79 -0.80 7.92
N CYS A 158 16.19 -0.39 9.13
CA CYS A 158 15.56 0.70 9.86
C CYS A 158 15.64 2.03 9.07
N ARG A 159 16.81 2.37 8.50
CA ARG A 159 16.96 3.57 7.66
C ARG A 159 16.09 3.54 6.40
N LEU A 160 15.99 2.38 5.75
CA LEU A 160 15.20 2.23 4.53
C LEU A 160 13.69 2.10 4.77
N SER A 161 13.25 1.77 5.99
CA SER A 161 11.84 1.54 6.32
C SER A 161 10.92 2.75 6.09
N SER A 162 11.45 3.97 6.13
CA SER A 162 10.68 5.20 5.88
C SER A 162 10.46 5.50 4.40
N PHE A 163 11.25 4.89 3.50
CA PHE A 163 11.19 5.20 2.06
C PHE A 163 9.88 4.77 1.37
N PRO A 164 9.21 3.67 1.73
CA PRO A 164 7.86 3.38 1.21
C PRO A 164 6.88 4.51 1.50
N ALA A 165 6.88 5.07 2.71
CA ALA A 165 6.03 6.21 3.03
C ALA A 165 6.44 7.48 2.24
N LEU A 166 7.74 7.75 2.12
CA LEU A 166 8.25 8.88 1.33
C LEU A 166 7.88 8.77 -0.15
N MET A 167 8.07 7.59 -0.76
CA MET A 167 7.67 7.31 -2.13
C MET A 167 6.16 7.53 -2.29
N GLY A 168 5.34 7.00 -1.38
CA GLY A 168 3.89 7.18 -1.40
C GLY A 168 3.46 8.65 -1.32
N LEU A 169 4.17 9.49 -0.54
CA LEU A 169 3.93 10.93 -0.50
C LEU A 169 4.26 11.63 -1.83
N VAL A 170 5.38 11.28 -2.47
CA VAL A 170 5.72 11.84 -3.79
C VAL A 170 4.73 11.35 -4.85
N TRP A 171 4.29 10.09 -4.78
CA TRP A 171 3.26 9.56 -5.66
C TRP A 171 1.90 10.23 -5.46
N LEU A 172 1.54 10.58 -4.22
CA LEU A 172 0.36 11.41 -3.94
C LEU A 172 0.46 12.77 -4.64
N PHE A 173 1.65 13.37 -4.62
CA PHE A 173 1.91 14.62 -5.31
C PHE A 173 1.84 14.48 -6.84
N VAL A 174 2.35 13.38 -7.40
CA VAL A 174 2.15 13.05 -8.83
C VAL A 174 0.67 12.96 -9.17
N CYS A 175 -0.12 12.22 -8.38
CA CYS A 175 -1.56 12.10 -8.60
C CYS A 175 -2.27 13.46 -8.55
N HIS A 176 -1.83 14.36 -7.66
CA HIS A 176 -2.32 15.73 -7.58
C HIS A 176 -1.98 16.54 -8.83
N LEU A 177 -0.74 16.46 -9.34
CA LEU A 177 -0.35 17.17 -10.56
C LEU A 177 -1.08 16.64 -11.80
N GLU A 178 -1.30 15.33 -11.87
CA GLU A 178 -2.03 14.68 -12.98
C GLU A 178 -3.49 15.13 -13.04
N HIS A 179 -4.14 15.24 -11.87
CA HIS A 179 -5.57 15.54 -11.76
C HIS A 179 -5.87 16.96 -11.26
N GLY A 180 -4.88 17.86 -11.24
CA GLY A 180 -5.01 19.18 -10.61
C GLY A 180 -6.01 20.11 -11.30
N THR A 181 -6.32 19.84 -12.57
CA THR A 181 -7.32 20.56 -13.37
C THR A 181 -8.65 19.83 -13.48
N GLU A 182 -8.76 18.62 -12.95
CA GLU A 182 -9.96 17.78 -13.03
C GLU A 182 -10.96 18.17 -11.92
N PRO A 183 -12.10 18.81 -12.25
CA PRO A 183 -13.07 19.22 -11.24
C PRO A 183 -13.86 18.04 -10.66
N VAL A 184 -13.86 16.87 -11.32
CA VAL A 184 -14.67 15.72 -10.94
C VAL A 184 -13.88 14.78 -10.02
N LEU A 185 -14.04 14.96 -8.70
CA LEU A 185 -13.38 14.10 -7.70
C LEU A 185 -13.70 12.61 -7.90
N MET A 186 -14.90 12.25 -8.37
CA MET A 186 -15.28 10.85 -8.60
C MET A 186 -14.43 10.16 -9.67
N ARG A 187 -13.70 10.90 -10.51
CA ARG A 187 -12.82 10.35 -11.55
C ARG A 187 -11.55 9.74 -10.96
N TYR A 188 -10.91 10.42 -10.01
CA TYR A 188 -9.62 10.02 -9.43
C TYR A 188 -9.66 9.73 -7.92
N GLY A 189 -10.78 9.98 -7.27
CA GLY A 189 -10.98 9.82 -5.83
C GLY A 189 -10.58 8.44 -5.31
N PRO A 190 -11.00 7.31 -5.91
CA PRO A 190 -10.57 5.99 -5.47
C PRO A 190 -9.04 5.84 -5.45
N SER A 191 -8.35 6.30 -6.50
CA SER A 191 -6.88 6.29 -6.58
C SER A 191 -6.26 7.18 -5.52
N LEU A 192 -6.74 8.41 -5.37
CA LEU A 192 -6.25 9.37 -4.37
C LEU A 192 -6.35 8.80 -2.95
N PHE A 193 -7.52 8.29 -2.56
CA PHE A 193 -7.71 7.71 -1.24
C PHE A 193 -6.89 6.43 -1.05
N ALA A 194 -6.75 5.59 -2.08
CA ALA A 194 -5.88 4.42 -2.03
C ALA A 194 -4.43 4.82 -1.71
N ILE A 195 -3.86 5.78 -2.46
CA ILE A 195 -2.50 6.27 -2.24
C ILE A 195 -2.36 6.82 -0.82
N CYS A 196 -3.30 7.66 -0.36
CA CYS A 196 -3.29 8.21 1.00
C CYS A 196 -3.27 7.11 2.08
N PHE A 197 -4.21 6.16 2.03
CA PHE A 197 -4.32 5.12 3.06
C PHE A 197 -3.16 4.13 3.01
N LEU A 198 -2.71 3.72 1.83
CA LEU A 198 -1.55 2.84 1.68
C LEU A 198 -0.27 3.52 2.17
N THR A 199 -0.08 4.81 1.88
CA THR A 199 1.05 5.61 2.39
C THR A 199 1.03 5.70 3.91
N LEU A 200 -0.14 6.00 4.50
CA LEU A 200 -0.31 6.04 5.96
C LEU A 200 -0.06 4.67 6.61
N ALA A 201 -0.50 3.58 5.98
CA ALA A 201 -0.24 2.23 6.47
C ALA A 201 1.26 1.94 6.59
N HIS A 202 2.04 2.29 5.56
CA HIS A 202 3.49 2.11 5.56
C HIS A 202 4.18 3.06 6.53
N TYR A 203 3.71 4.31 6.64
CA TYR A 203 4.21 5.26 7.62
C TYR A 203 4.07 4.74 9.06
N TYR A 204 2.88 4.24 9.43
CA TYR A 204 2.66 3.70 10.77
C TYR A 204 3.37 2.36 11.01
N ALA A 205 3.55 1.54 9.97
CA ALA A 205 4.36 0.32 10.07
C ALA A 205 5.84 0.64 10.29
N ALA A 206 6.40 1.61 9.56
CA ALA A 206 7.76 2.09 9.76
C ALA A 206 7.95 2.72 11.14
N GLY A 207 6.95 3.48 11.63
CA GLY A 207 6.96 4.06 12.98
C GLY A 207 7.18 3.05 14.10
N ALA A 208 6.80 1.79 13.90
CA ALA A 208 7.04 0.71 14.86
C ALA A 208 8.52 0.43 15.10
N LEU A 209 9.38 0.61 14.09
CA LEU A 209 10.83 0.46 14.21
C LEU A 209 11.47 1.59 15.04
N PHE A 210 10.74 2.68 15.27
CA PHE A 210 11.16 3.83 16.05
C PHE A 210 10.38 3.97 17.36
N GLY A 211 9.77 2.87 17.84
CA GLY A 211 9.02 2.82 19.10
C GLY A 211 7.66 3.54 19.08
N ARG A 212 7.18 3.99 17.90
CA ARG A 212 5.88 4.66 17.72
C ARG A 212 4.94 3.78 16.89
N THR A 213 4.42 2.73 17.51
CA THR A 213 3.39 1.89 16.88
C THR A 213 2.02 2.51 16.97
N ALA A 214 1.34 2.64 15.83
CA ALA A 214 -0.07 3.00 15.78
C ALA A 214 -0.90 1.81 15.25
N ARG A 215 -0.82 0.65 15.90
CA ARG A 215 -1.39 -0.65 15.48
C ARG A 215 -2.81 -0.53 14.88
N LYS A 216 -3.73 0.16 15.57
CA LYS A 216 -5.11 0.38 15.10
C LYS A 216 -5.16 1.18 13.80
N ARG A 217 -4.37 2.26 13.71
CA ARG A 217 -4.29 3.10 12.51
C ARG A 217 -3.62 2.34 11.37
N THR A 218 -2.55 1.61 11.63
CA THR A 218 -1.90 0.73 10.64
C THR A 218 -2.88 -0.26 10.05
N ALA A 219 -3.63 -0.99 10.89
CA ALA A 219 -4.60 -1.98 10.44
C ALA A 219 -5.73 -1.36 9.62
N PHE A 220 -6.32 -0.26 10.11
CA PHE A 220 -7.38 0.45 9.40
C PHE A 220 -6.92 0.98 8.03
N CYS A 221 -5.78 1.69 8.00
CA CYS A 221 -5.20 2.23 6.78
C CYS A 221 -4.80 1.13 5.79
N ALA A 222 -4.23 0.02 6.26
CA ALA A 222 -3.84 -1.09 5.40
C ALA A 222 -5.06 -1.79 4.76
N LEU A 223 -6.10 -2.09 5.55
CA LEU A 223 -7.31 -2.77 5.05
C LEU A 223 -8.08 -1.88 4.08
N LEU A 224 -8.35 -0.62 4.48
CA LEU A 224 -9.10 0.31 3.65
C LEU A 224 -8.29 0.73 2.40
N GLY A 225 -6.98 0.96 2.55
CA GLY A 225 -6.09 1.24 1.44
C GLY A 225 -6.02 0.10 0.42
N THR A 226 -6.02 -1.16 0.87
CA THR A 226 -6.07 -2.33 -0.02
C THR A 226 -7.39 -2.40 -0.77
N VAL A 227 -8.53 -2.19 -0.09
CA VAL A 227 -9.85 -2.14 -0.74
C VAL A 227 -9.88 -1.08 -1.83
N LEU A 228 -9.49 0.15 -1.49
CA LEU A 228 -9.49 1.28 -2.43
C LEU A 228 -8.47 1.11 -3.56
N GLY A 229 -7.33 0.48 -3.28
CA GLY A 229 -6.34 0.12 -4.29
C GLY A 229 -6.88 -0.88 -5.30
N ILE A 230 -7.61 -1.90 -4.85
CA ILE A 230 -8.28 -2.83 -5.77
C ILE A 230 -9.36 -2.09 -6.57
N VAL A 231 -10.14 -1.21 -5.93
CA VAL A 231 -11.17 -0.41 -6.61
C VAL A 231 -10.55 0.51 -7.66
N SER A 232 -9.42 1.17 -7.38
CA SER A 232 -8.79 2.12 -8.32
C SER A 232 -8.24 1.43 -9.57
N LEU A 233 -7.88 0.14 -9.50
CA LEU A 233 -7.48 -0.63 -10.69
C LEU A 233 -8.61 -0.75 -11.72
N ALA A 234 -9.88 -0.57 -11.33
CA ALA A 234 -11.00 -0.55 -12.26
C ALA A 234 -10.96 0.63 -13.25
N ASP A 235 -10.28 1.71 -12.86
CA ASP A 235 -10.10 2.93 -13.67
C ASP A 235 -9.05 2.76 -14.79
N ARG A 236 -8.39 1.59 -14.85
CA ARG A 236 -7.29 1.29 -15.81
C ARG A 236 -6.18 2.34 -15.74
N PRO A 237 -5.52 2.49 -14.58
CA PRO A 237 -4.47 3.49 -14.40
C PRO A 237 -3.23 3.17 -15.25
N THR A 238 -2.26 4.09 -15.27
CA THR A 238 -0.95 3.87 -15.91
C THR A 238 -0.24 2.63 -15.34
N LEU A 239 0.74 2.09 -16.06
CA LEU A 239 1.43 0.88 -15.64
C LEU A 239 2.20 1.12 -14.34
N PHE A 240 2.83 2.29 -14.20
CA PHE A 240 3.44 2.73 -12.94
C PHE A 240 2.44 2.69 -11.79
N THR A 241 1.30 3.37 -11.95
CA THR A 241 0.27 3.51 -10.92
C THR A 241 -0.32 2.13 -10.57
N ALA A 242 -0.62 1.29 -11.56
CA ALA A 242 -1.10 -0.07 -11.33
C ALA A 242 -0.08 -0.91 -10.54
N ALA A 243 1.19 -0.90 -10.95
CA ALA A 243 2.25 -1.66 -10.30
C ALA A 243 2.51 -1.17 -8.86
N ALA A 244 2.55 0.15 -8.64
CA ALA A 244 2.70 0.75 -7.33
C ALA A 244 1.50 0.41 -6.42
N THR A 245 0.26 0.52 -6.92
CA THR A 245 -0.95 0.15 -6.15
C THR A 245 -0.91 -1.32 -5.74
N LEU A 246 -0.55 -2.23 -6.66
CA LEU A 246 -0.43 -3.66 -6.36
C LEU A 246 0.67 -3.94 -5.33
N ALA A 247 1.83 -3.29 -5.49
CA ALA A 247 2.96 -3.47 -4.58
C ALA A 247 2.63 -3.00 -3.15
N PHE A 248 2.11 -1.79 -3.01
CA PHE A 248 1.68 -1.24 -1.72
C PHE A 248 0.52 -2.03 -1.11
N SER A 249 -0.44 -2.49 -1.91
CA SER A 249 -1.56 -3.31 -1.41
C SER A 249 -1.07 -4.66 -0.90
N LEU A 250 -0.14 -5.31 -1.62
CA LEU A 250 0.42 -6.60 -1.23
C LEU A 250 1.24 -6.48 0.06
N SER A 251 2.11 -5.46 0.18
CA SER A 251 2.88 -5.23 1.41
C SER A 251 1.99 -4.83 2.58
N ALA A 252 0.99 -3.96 2.38
CA ALA A 252 0.03 -3.59 3.41
C ALA A 252 -0.77 -4.80 3.91
N LEU A 253 -1.21 -5.66 2.99
CA LEU A 253 -1.95 -6.89 3.32
C LEU A 253 -1.08 -7.88 4.09
N ALA A 254 0.19 -8.05 3.69
CA ALA A 254 1.15 -8.88 4.40
C ALA A 254 1.39 -8.36 5.84
N LEU A 255 1.63 -7.05 6.00
CA LEU A 255 1.86 -6.45 7.31
C LEU A 255 0.63 -6.55 8.21
N VAL A 256 -0.58 -6.26 7.69
CA VAL A 256 -1.80 -6.31 8.49
C VAL A 256 -2.20 -7.74 8.85
N ARG A 257 -1.94 -8.72 8.00
CA ARG A 257 -2.17 -10.15 8.33
C ARG A 257 -1.39 -10.56 9.56
N VAL A 258 -0.10 -10.23 9.62
CA VAL A 258 0.74 -10.57 10.78
C VAL A 258 0.30 -9.79 12.00
N LEU A 259 0.07 -8.47 11.88
CA LEU A 259 -0.43 -7.63 12.96
C LEU A 259 -1.73 -8.16 13.58
N LEU A 260 -2.69 -8.60 12.76
CA LEU A 260 -3.96 -9.13 13.25
C LEU A 260 -3.80 -10.51 13.87
N ARG A 261 -2.87 -11.32 13.36
CA ARG A 261 -2.57 -12.64 13.94
C ARG A 261 -1.84 -12.52 15.27
N THR A 262 -0.89 -11.60 15.41
CA THR A 262 -0.20 -11.37 16.70
C THR A 262 -1.17 -10.80 17.74
N ALA A 263 -2.17 -10.03 17.33
CA ALA A 263 -3.18 -9.47 18.24
C ALA A 263 -4.35 -10.40 18.60
N PHE A 264 -4.86 -11.18 17.64
CA PHE A 264 -6.10 -11.96 17.81
C PHE A 264 -5.96 -13.46 17.50
N GLY A 265 -4.82 -13.87 16.96
CA GLY A 265 -4.57 -15.23 16.52
C GLY A 265 -3.91 -16.09 17.60
N PRO A 266 -3.85 -17.41 17.38
CA PRO A 266 -3.12 -18.32 18.26
C PRO A 266 -1.60 -18.05 18.21
N PRO A 267 -0.86 -18.41 19.29
CA PRO A 267 0.59 -18.31 19.29
C PRO A 267 1.21 -19.13 18.15
N TRP A 268 2.39 -18.70 17.72
CA TRP A 268 3.10 -19.37 16.64
C TRP A 268 3.45 -20.84 17.00
N PRO A 269 3.20 -21.80 16.09
CA PRO A 269 3.62 -23.19 16.29
C PRO A 269 5.14 -23.29 16.54
N LYS A 270 5.53 -24.06 17.56
CA LYS A 270 6.95 -24.27 17.90
C LYS A 270 7.79 -24.77 16.71
N ARG A 271 7.20 -25.59 15.84
CA ARG A 271 7.85 -26.08 14.60
C ARG A 271 8.31 -24.95 13.69
N LEU A 272 7.46 -23.94 13.47
CA LEU A 272 7.82 -22.81 12.62
C LEU A 272 8.92 -21.95 13.25
N MET A 273 8.94 -21.87 14.59
CA MET A 273 10.00 -21.18 15.30
C MET A 273 11.33 -21.94 15.24
N SER A 274 11.32 -23.27 15.20
CA SER A 274 12.54 -24.08 15.02
C SER A 274 13.03 -24.15 13.56
N GLU A 275 12.15 -23.97 12.58
CA GLU A 275 12.50 -23.90 11.15
C GLU A 275 13.01 -22.50 10.73
N ARG A 276 12.90 -21.52 11.63
CA ARG A 276 13.44 -20.17 11.44
C ARG A 276 14.95 -20.25 11.24
N MET A 277 15.45 -19.57 10.19
CA MET A 277 16.89 -19.48 9.98
C MET A 277 17.51 -18.75 11.18
N PRO A 278 18.56 -19.30 11.81
CA PRO A 278 19.19 -18.67 12.96
C PRO A 278 19.77 -17.30 12.57
N PRO A 279 19.96 -16.42 13.56
CA PRO A 279 20.86 -15.27 13.47
C PRO A 279 22.09 -15.56 12.62
N LEU A 280 22.52 -14.60 11.80
CA LEU A 280 23.90 -14.67 11.31
C LEU A 280 24.76 -14.40 12.54
N GLU A 281 25.46 -15.41 13.05
CA GLU A 281 26.53 -15.21 14.01
C GLU A 281 27.51 -14.21 13.39
N GLU A 282 27.72 -13.07 14.05
CA GLU A 282 28.81 -12.18 13.68
C GLU A 282 30.09 -13.02 13.79
N GLU A 283 30.70 -13.33 12.64
CA GLU A 283 31.97 -14.04 12.59
C GLU A 283 32.92 -13.37 13.57
N GLY A 284 33.42 -14.17 14.51
CA GLY A 284 34.20 -13.72 15.65
C GLY A 284 35.22 -12.66 15.26
N GLN A 285 35.08 -11.50 15.90
CA GLN A 285 36.13 -10.52 15.98
C GLN A 285 37.18 -11.02 17.00
N ASP A 286 37.82 -12.14 16.66
CA ASP A 286 38.99 -12.68 17.34
C ASP A 286 40.16 -12.65 16.35
N GLY A 287 41.05 -11.67 16.50
CA GLY A 287 42.30 -11.52 15.74
C GLY A 287 42.79 -10.08 15.60
#